data_AF-A0A835HC01-F1
#
_entry.id   AF-A0A835HC01-F1
#
_cell.length_a   1.000
_cell.length_b   1.000
_cell.length_c   1.000
_cell.angle_alpha   90.00
_cell.angle_beta   90.00
_cell.angle_gamma   90.00
#
_symmetry.space_group_name_H-M   'P 1'
#
loop_
_entity.id
_entity.type
_entity.pdbx_description
1 polymer ?
#
loop_
_entity_poly.entity_id
_entity_poly.type
_entity_poly.pdbx_seq_one_letter_code
_entity_poly.pdbx_strand_id
1 'polypeptide(L)'
;MLPKHLRNMRKLRKLVIGVSNGFGIHDAKLTCMPLGIGELTCLKHLSSFGVSQLSDSAGILELEKLNHLEGGLSINGLQYVLDPMDAYKANLRSKENLSYLCLRWRVVDVDIEIKCNNSKEVLEAIQPHSNVQALAVYGYPGVMLPGWVGSSTALPKLTSLSLDDMPNVEGWSSNCLLLPSCLQVLDINKFPKLKIPTPLPSSITRLSVGKGNDPSLKSVEKLHNLSRLGITEFNEVETLPEAPLRNLTCLQELLINDCDKLRRLPTELENFSTIRNLKIWRCGGLKSMTEGLQNLTSLSELMVCNCQSLKSLSESSLQHLTALQTLKLWGCPELEIMSVDFQHLISLRDLELRWLPQLTSLPEEIQHVHRLQTLDIRDCENLRKLPDWLLELPALTSLRVLQCHPELHRRCEDWNRIPNLRVENHVEFRNHKLQ
;
A
#
# COMPACT_ATOMS: atom_id res chain seq x y z
N MET A 1 -10.37 3.79 24.15
CA MET A 1 -11.71 3.19 24.39
C MET A 1 -12.75 4.30 24.40
N LEU A 2 -13.97 4.05 23.92
CA LEU A 2 -15.06 5.03 23.92
C LEU A 2 -15.75 5.09 25.29
N PRO A 3 -16.46 6.19 25.62
CA PRO A 3 -17.17 6.31 26.89
C PRO A 3 -18.25 5.23 27.09
N LYS A 4 -18.30 4.59 28.27
CA LYS A 4 -19.30 3.54 28.59
C LYS A 4 -20.76 4.04 28.54
N HIS A 5 -20.98 5.34 28.74
CA HIS A 5 -22.31 5.95 28.77
C HIS A 5 -22.76 6.51 27.41
N LEU A 6 -22.07 6.17 26.32
CA LEU A 6 -22.38 6.65 24.97
C LEU A 6 -23.84 6.40 24.57
N ARG A 7 -24.43 5.29 25.04
CA ARG A 7 -25.86 4.94 24.86
C ARG A 7 -26.86 6.02 25.28
N ASN A 8 -26.46 6.94 26.16
CA ASN A 8 -27.32 8.02 26.64
C ASN A 8 -27.39 9.19 25.64
N MET A 9 -26.48 9.26 24.66
CA MET A 9 -26.39 10.35 23.70
C MET A 9 -27.37 10.17 22.53
N ARG A 10 -28.66 9.97 22.79
CA ARG A 10 -29.68 9.61 21.77
C ARG A 10 -29.86 10.60 20.61
N LYS A 11 -29.39 11.84 20.76
CA LYS A 11 -29.39 12.88 19.71
C LYS A 11 -28.09 12.91 18.89
N LEU A 12 -27.11 12.06 19.20
CA LEU A 12 -25.84 12.01 18.50
C LEU A 12 -26.07 11.63 17.04
N ARG A 13 -25.56 12.45 16.11
CA ARG A 13 -25.68 12.22 14.67
C ARG A 13 -24.38 11.81 14.00
N LYS A 14 -23.25 12.10 14.61
CA LYS A 14 -21.93 11.85 14.03
C LYS A 14 -20.97 11.36 15.10
N LEU A 15 -20.41 10.17 14.86
CA LEU A 15 -19.34 9.57 15.65
C LEU A 15 -18.25 9.12 14.69
N VAL A 16 -17.20 9.92 14.58
CA VAL A 16 -16.03 9.60 13.74
C VAL A 16 -14.95 9.02 14.65
N ILE A 17 -14.55 7.80 14.35
CA ILE A 17 -13.53 7.04 15.05
C ILE A 17 -12.44 6.67 14.03
N GLY A 18 -11.22 7.16 14.26
CA GLY A 18 -10.10 7.06 13.32
C GLY A 18 -9.92 8.31 12.45
N VAL A 19 -8.83 8.32 11.67
CA VAL A 19 -8.51 9.39 10.72
C VAL A 19 -8.99 8.96 9.32
N SER A 20 -9.78 9.80 8.66
CA SER A 20 -10.30 9.54 7.31
C SER A 20 -9.44 10.25 6.26
N ASN A 21 -8.55 9.52 5.58
CA ASN A 21 -7.82 10.06 4.43
C ASN A 21 -8.14 9.26 3.16
N GLY A 22 -9.00 9.83 2.31
CA GLY A 22 -9.02 9.63 0.85
C GLY A 22 -9.28 8.24 0.29
N PHE A 23 -8.37 7.28 0.46
CA PHE A 23 -8.36 6.01 -0.29
C PHE A 23 -7.69 4.84 0.45
N GLY A 24 -7.60 4.90 1.78
CA GLY A 24 -7.11 3.78 2.60
C GLY A 24 -7.30 4.09 4.08
N ILE A 25 -8.22 3.39 4.75
CA ILE A 25 -8.36 3.50 6.21
C ILE A 25 -7.21 2.71 6.83
N HIS A 26 -6.12 3.38 7.19
CA HIS A 26 -5.16 2.84 8.16
C HIS A 26 -5.59 3.21 9.59
N ASP A 27 -5.73 2.17 10.41
CA ASP A 27 -5.77 2.12 11.88
C ASP A 27 -6.47 3.23 12.67
N ALA A 28 -7.79 3.10 12.78
CA ALA A 28 -8.36 3.21 14.11
C ALA A 28 -8.06 1.89 14.86
N LYS A 29 -7.19 1.93 15.87
CA LYS A 29 -6.97 0.83 16.84
C LYS A 29 -8.22 0.53 17.70
N LEU A 30 -9.43 0.76 17.19
CA LEU A 30 -10.66 0.50 17.90
C LEU A 30 -10.90 -1.00 17.93
N THR A 31 -10.56 -1.61 19.05
CA THR A 31 -10.73 -3.04 19.30
C THR A 31 -12.13 -3.42 19.75
N CYS A 32 -12.91 -2.49 20.32
CA CYS A 32 -14.27 -2.75 20.79
C CYS A 32 -15.16 -1.50 20.80
N MET A 33 -16.46 -1.71 20.60
CA MET A 33 -17.52 -0.71 20.76
C MET A 33 -18.20 -0.85 22.13
N PRO A 34 -18.62 0.24 22.79
CA PRO A 34 -19.37 0.16 24.03
C PRO A 34 -20.80 -0.35 23.77
N LEU A 35 -21.33 -1.14 24.70
CA LEU A 35 -22.73 -1.61 24.66
C LEU A 35 -23.74 -0.46 24.59
N GLY A 36 -24.84 -0.70 23.86
CA GLY A 36 -25.94 0.23 23.66
C GLY A 36 -25.71 1.25 22.54
N ILE A 37 -24.70 1.06 21.69
CA ILE A 37 -24.49 1.90 20.49
C ILE A 37 -25.68 1.79 19.52
N GLY A 38 -26.34 0.63 19.44
CA GLY A 38 -27.51 0.39 18.59
C GLY A 38 -28.75 1.17 19.00
N GLU A 39 -28.77 1.73 20.21
CA GLU A 39 -29.82 2.63 20.68
C GLU A 39 -29.66 4.07 20.14
N LEU A 40 -28.52 4.39 19.50
CA LEU A 40 -28.27 5.69 18.88
C LEU A 40 -28.87 5.76 17.47
N THR A 41 -30.17 5.53 17.33
CA THR A 41 -30.86 5.47 16.03
C THR A 41 -30.84 6.78 15.23
N CYS A 42 -30.53 7.92 15.86
CA CYS A 42 -30.30 9.20 15.19
C CYS A 42 -28.90 9.33 14.55
N LEU A 43 -28.03 8.35 14.76
CA LEU A 43 -26.66 8.35 14.26
C LEU A 43 -26.68 8.19 12.74
N LYS A 44 -26.10 9.17 12.05
CA LYS A 44 -25.94 9.21 10.60
C LYS A 44 -24.53 8.83 10.17
N HIS A 45 -23.51 9.24 10.91
CA HIS A 45 -22.13 8.89 10.55
C HIS A 45 -21.49 8.06 11.64
N LEU A 46 -21.02 6.88 11.26
CA LEU A 46 -20.19 6.01 12.07
C LEU A 46 -19.06 5.45 11.21
N SER A 47 -17.83 5.95 11.40
CA SER A 47 -16.71 5.53 10.54
C SER A 47 -16.14 4.16 10.87
N SER A 48 -16.27 3.70 12.12
CA SER A 48 -15.72 2.42 12.57
C SER A 48 -16.56 1.76 13.66
N PHE A 49 -16.69 0.44 13.58
CA PHE A 49 -17.37 -0.42 14.53
C PHE A 49 -16.48 -1.63 14.86
N GLY A 50 -16.01 -1.73 16.10
CA GLY A 50 -15.20 -2.86 16.58
C GLY A 50 -16.04 -3.90 17.30
N VAL A 51 -16.06 -5.12 16.78
CA VAL A 51 -16.62 -6.32 17.43
C VAL A 51 -15.52 -6.95 18.30
N SER A 52 -15.87 -7.37 19.53
CA SER A 52 -14.93 -8.05 20.42
C SER A 52 -15.61 -9.12 21.27
N GLN A 53 -14.83 -9.99 21.91
CA GLN A 53 -15.32 -10.99 22.88
C GLN A 53 -15.45 -10.45 24.32
N LEU A 54 -15.16 -9.17 24.55
CA LEU A 54 -15.29 -8.57 25.88
C LEU A 54 -16.76 -8.53 26.29
N SER A 55 -17.07 -8.93 27.53
CA SER A 55 -18.44 -8.98 28.06
C SER A 55 -19.18 -7.65 27.97
N ASP A 56 -18.46 -6.53 28.10
CA ASP A 56 -19.00 -5.17 28.09
C ASP A 56 -18.92 -4.51 26.69
N SER A 57 -18.74 -5.29 25.63
CA SER A 57 -18.61 -4.79 24.27
C SER A 57 -19.80 -5.11 23.38
N ALA A 58 -20.11 -4.18 22.47
CA ALA A 58 -21.16 -4.37 21.48
C ALA A 58 -20.78 -5.49 20.49
N GLY A 59 -21.67 -6.46 20.36
CA GLY A 59 -21.67 -7.40 19.24
C GLY A 59 -22.15 -6.74 17.96
N ILE A 60 -21.98 -7.43 16.82
CA ILE A 60 -22.38 -6.92 15.51
C ILE A 60 -23.90 -6.62 15.41
N LEU A 61 -24.72 -7.31 16.22
CA LEU A 61 -26.16 -7.07 16.36
C LEU A 61 -26.54 -5.62 16.65
N GLU A 62 -25.67 -4.86 17.32
CA GLU A 62 -25.96 -3.47 17.65
C GLU A 62 -26.02 -2.56 16.41
N LEU A 63 -25.63 -3.05 15.23
CA LEU A 63 -25.85 -2.37 13.96
C LEU A 63 -27.28 -2.51 13.42
N GLU A 64 -28.10 -3.44 13.93
CA GLU A 64 -29.42 -3.78 13.40
C GLU A 64 -30.32 -2.54 13.18
N LYS A 65 -30.41 -1.69 14.20
CA LYS A 65 -31.31 -0.52 14.20
C LYS A 65 -30.71 0.74 13.56
N LEU A 66 -29.41 0.72 13.21
CA LEU A 66 -28.68 1.90 12.71
C LEU A 66 -28.83 2.07 11.18
N ASN A 67 -30.07 2.17 10.70
CA ASN A 67 -30.38 2.18 9.27
C ASN A 67 -30.14 3.52 8.57
N HIS A 68 -29.98 4.60 9.33
CA HIS A 68 -29.68 5.93 8.80
C HIS A 68 -28.19 6.21 8.60
N LEU A 69 -27.34 5.19 8.78
CA LEU A 69 -25.90 5.34 8.57
C LEU A 69 -25.59 5.68 7.11
N GLU A 70 -24.77 6.71 6.91
CA GLU A 70 -24.40 7.27 5.62
C GLU A 70 -22.88 7.43 5.49
N GLY A 71 -22.39 7.32 4.25
CA GLY A 71 -20.97 7.40 3.92
C GLY A 71 -20.26 6.06 4.11
N GLY A 72 -19.14 6.07 4.85
CA GLY A 72 -18.27 4.91 5.02
C GLY A 72 -18.36 4.27 6.40
N LEU A 73 -18.45 2.94 6.45
CA LEU A 73 -18.42 2.14 7.68
C LEU A 73 -17.30 1.09 7.59
N SER A 74 -16.45 1.03 8.62
CA SER A 74 -15.47 -0.05 8.80
C SER A 74 -15.85 -0.95 9.96
N ILE A 75 -16.10 -2.23 9.71
CA ILE A 75 -16.38 -3.24 10.73
C ILE A 75 -15.11 -4.05 10.98
N ASN A 76 -14.60 -3.99 12.20
CA ASN A 76 -13.40 -4.69 12.63
C ASN A 76 -13.75 -5.83 13.59
N GLY A 77 -12.88 -6.83 13.65
CA GLY A 77 -13.03 -7.92 14.62
C GLY A 77 -14.04 -8.99 14.19
N LEU A 78 -14.24 -9.16 12.89
CA LEU A 78 -15.24 -10.11 12.36
C LEU A 78 -14.95 -11.57 12.73
N GLN A 79 -13.71 -11.91 13.10
CA GLN A 79 -13.36 -13.21 13.67
C GLN A 79 -14.07 -13.52 15.01
N TYR A 80 -14.63 -12.50 15.67
CA TYR A 80 -15.36 -12.65 16.92
C TYR A 80 -16.87 -12.83 16.73
N VAL A 81 -17.37 -12.80 15.50
CA VAL A 81 -18.77 -13.11 15.19
C VAL A 81 -18.93 -14.63 15.09
N LEU A 82 -19.45 -15.25 16.15
CA LEU A 82 -19.55 -16.71 16.25
C LEU A 82 -20.80 -17.26 15.55
N ASP A 83 -21.91 -16.52 15.62
CA ASP A 83 -23.18 -16.88 14.98
C ASP A 83 -23.39 -16.05 13.69
N PRO A 84 -23.42 -16.69 12.50
CA PRO A 84 -23.77 -16.02 11.25
C PRO A 84 -25.12 -15.30 11.28
N MET A 85 -26.06 -15.76 12.11
CA MET A 85 -27.36 -15.10 12.28
C MET A 85 -27.24 -13.70 12.89
N ASP A 86 -26.23 -13.47 13.72
CA ASP A 86 -25.97 -12.14 14.28
C ASP A 86 -25.47 -11.17 13.20
N ALA A 87 -24.61 -11.66 12.31
CA ALA A 87 -24.19 -10.92 11.13
C ALA A 87 -25.36 -10.60 10.19
N TYR A 88 -26.28 -11.56 9.99
CA TYR A 88 -27.50 -11.35 9.21
C TYR A 88 -28.38 -10.25 9.82
N LYS A 89 -28.64 -10.34 11.14
CA LYS A 89 -29.47 -9.37 11.89
C LYS A 89 -28.85 -7.98 11.96
N ALA A 90 -27.53 -7.84 11.86
CA ALA A 90 -26.87 -6.54 11.70
C ALA A 90 -27.39 -5.75 10.49
N ASN A 91 -28.02 -6.44 9.53
CA ASN A 91 -28.85 -5.89 8.47
C ASN A 91 -28.16 -4.76 7.68
N LEU A 92 -26.97 -5.05 7.15
CA LEU A 92 -26.26 -4.12 6.26
C LEU A 92 -26.99 -3.94 4.91
N ARG A 93 -27.86 -4.89 4.55
CA ARG A 93 -28.73 -4.78 3.37
C ARG A 93 -29.72 -3.64 3.46
N SER A 94 -30.20 -3.22 4.64
CA SER A 94 -31.13 -2.09 4.76
C SER A 94 -30.45 -0.72 4.93
N LYS A 95 -29.10 -0.67 4.94
CA LYS A 95 -28.34 0.58 5.13
C LYS A 95 -28.06 1.24 3.79
N GLU A 96 -29.11 1.77 3.17
CA GLU A 96 -29.12 2.24 1.78
C GLU A 96 -28.18 3.43 1.50
N ASN A 97 -27.84 4.21 2.54
CA ASN A 97 -27.01 5.41 2.43
C ASN A 97 -25.50 5.14 2.58
N LEU A 98 -25.10 3.88 2.81
CA LEU A 98 -23.70 3.50 2.83
C LEU A 98 -23.14 3.44 1.41
N SER A 99 -22.06 4.16 1.18
CA SER A 99 -21.31 4.18 -0.08
C SER A 99 -19.98 3.43 0.02
N TYR A 100 -19.42 3.29 1.22
CA TYR A 100 -18.18 2.56 1.47
C TYR A 100 -18.35 1.57 2.61
N LEU A 101 -17.88 0.35 2.41
CA LEU A 101 -17.85 -0.68 3.45
C LEU A 101 -16.47 -1.33 3.52
N CYS A 102 -15.91 -1.38 4.73
CA CYS A 102 -14.71 -2.14 5.01
C CYS A 102 -14.99 -3.24 6.04
N LEU A 103 -14.58 -4.46 5.73
CA LEU A 103 -14.77 -5.64 6.55
C LEU A 103 -13.40 -6.20 6.92
N ARG A 104 -13.11 -6.28 8.21
CA ARG A 104 -11.78 -6.70 8.69
C ARG A 104 -11.88 -7.87 9.65
N TRP A 105 -11.26 -8.96 9.25
CA TRP A 105 -10.76 -9.98 10.14
C TRP A 105 -9.37 -9.55 10.62
N ARG A 106 -9.06 -9.84 11.88
CA ARG A 106 -7.75 -9.51 12.44
C ARG A 106 -6.69 -10.41 11.81
N VAL A 107 -5.69 -9.78 11.21
CA VAL A 107 -4.40 -10.39 10.91
C VAL A 107 -3.69 -10.56 12.24
N VAL A 108 -3.48 -11.80 12.67
CA VAL A 108 -2.85 -12.09 13.96
C VAL A 108 -1.35 -12.18 13.74
N ASP A 109 -0.57 -11.29 14.35
CA ASP A 109 0.90 -11.43 14.53
C ASP A 109 1.28 -12.49 15.58
N VAL A 110 0.42 -13.47 15.83
CA VAL A 110 0.61 -14.47 16.90
C VAL A 110 -0.02 -15.78 16.47
N ASP A 111 0.69 -16.88 16.67
CA ASP A 111 0.37 -18.29 16.39
C ASP A 111 -0.89 -18.82 17.12
N ILE A 112 -2.02 -18.12 17.02
CA ILE A 112 -3.32 -18.59 17.47
C ILE A 112 -4.03 -19.11 16.23
N GLU A 113 -4.19 -20.43 16.14
CA GLU A 113 -5.16 -21.06 15.23
C GLU A 113 -6.54 -20.47 15.52
N ILE A 114 -6.94 -19.43 14.79
CA ILE A 114 -8.32 -18.98 14.80
C ILE A 114 -9.10 -20.11 14.13
N LYS A 115 -9.88 -20.86 14.91
CA LYS A 115 -10.90 -21.79 14.40
C LYS A 115 -11.97 -20.98 13.67
N CYS A 116 -11.76 -20.76 12.38
CA CYS A 116 -12.61 -19.93 11.51
C CYS A 116 -13.81 -20.70 10.96
N ASN A 117 -14.41 -21.60 11.74
CA ASN A 117 -15.34 -22.60 11.22
C ASN A 117 -16.59 -22.00 10.53
N ASN A 118 -16.96 -20.75 10.86
CA ASN A 118 -18.16 -20.07 10.32
C ASN A 118 -17.86 -18.79 9.52
N SER A 119 -16.59 -18.49 9.20
CA SER A 119 -16.24 -17.18 8.60
C SER A 119 -16.89 -16.95 7.24
N LYS A 120 -17.07 -18.02 6.46
CA LYS A 120 -17.75 -17.99 5.17
C LYS A 120 -19.21 -17.59 5.32
N GLU A 121 -19.91 -18.23 6.25
CA GLU A 121 -21.32 -18.00 6.56
C GLU A 121 -21.51 -16.58 7.10
N VAL A 122 -20.58 -16.09 7.94
CA VAL A 122 -20.57 -14.69 8.42
C VAL A 122 -20.43 -13.71 7.26
N LEU A 123 -19.46 -13.90 6.36
CA LEU A 123 -19.29 -13.00 5.22
C LEU A 123 -20.47 -13.09 4.24
N GLU A 124 -21.06 -14.26 4.02
CA GLU A 124 -22.29 -14.42 3.23
C GLU A 124 -23.47 -13.63 3.85
N ALA A 125 -23.66 -13.72 5.17
CA ALA A 125 -24.72 -13.04 5.91
C ALA A 125 -24.57 -11.50 5.95
N ILE A 126 -23.34 -11.00 5.86
CA ILE A 126 -23.00 -9.56 5.92
C ILE A 126 -23.45 -8.78 4.67
N GLN A 127 -23.79 -9.44 3.56
CA GLN A 127 -24.03 -8.81 2.25
C GLN A 127 -24.61 -7.38 2.37
N PRO A 128 -23.91 -6.35 1.87
CA PRO A 128 -24.38 -4.98 2.01
C PRO A 128 -25.48 -4.61 1.02
N HIS A 129 -26.07 -3.43 1.21
CA HIS A 129 -26.97 -2.83 0.23
C HIS A 129 -26.27 -2.62 -1.13
N SER A 130 -27.02 -2.74 -2.23
CA SER A 130 -26.55 -2.59 -3.62
C SER A 130 -26.05 -1.20 -4.00
N ASN A 131 -26.11 -0.23 -3.07
CA ASN A 131 -25.64 1.15 -3.27
C ASN A 131 -24.17 1.35 -2.94
N VAL A 132 -23.52 0.36 -2.31
CA VAL A 132 -22.10 0.43 -1.99
C VAL A 132 -21.28 0.60 -3.27
N GLN A 133 -20.45 1.64 -3.28
CA GLN A 133 -19.57 2.00 -4.37
C GLN A 133 -18.15 1.49 -4.15
N ALA A 134 -17.73 1.34 -2.90
CA ALA A 134 -16.40 0.85 -2.56
C ALA A 134 -16.47 -0.19 -1.45
N LEU A 135 -15.89 -1.36 -1.71
CA LEU A 135 -15.83 -2.50 -0.80
C LEU A 135 -14.36 -2.86 -0.55
N ALA A 136 -14.00 -3.00 0.71
CA ALA A 136 -12.70 -3.53 1.11
C ALA A 136 -12.85 -4.69 2.10
N VAL A 137 -12.18 -5.81 1.85
CA VAL A 137 -12.21 -6.99 2.73
C VAL A 137 -10.78 -7.40 3.06
N TYR A 138 -10.46 -7.48 4.34
CA TYR A 138 -9.12 -7.77 4.85
C TYR A 138 -9.12 -8.99 5.78
N GLY A 139 -8.12 -9.86 5.65
CA GLY A 139 -7.86 -10.92 6.63
C GLY A 139 -8.83 -12.11 6.54
N TYR A 140 -9.68 -12.18 5.51
CA TYR A 140 -10.76 -13.17 5.44
C TYR A 140 -10.18 -14.60 5.41
N PRO A 141 -10.49 -15.44 6.40
CA PRO A 141 -9.82 -16.73 6.58
C PRO A 141 -10.53 -17.89 5.88
N GLY A 142 -11.66 -17.63 5.21
CA GLY A 142 -12.44 -18.67 4.52
C GLY A 142 -11.80 -19.10 3.20
N VAL A 143 -12.26 -20.24 2.67
CA VAL A 143 -11.70 -20.86 1.45
C VAL A 143 -12.27 -20.25 0.16
N MET A 144 -13.52 -19.78 0.21
CA MET A 144 -14.24 -19.25 -0.95
C MET A 144 -14.87 -17.90 -0.63
N LEU A 145 -14.85 -16.98 -1.59
CA LEU A 145 -15.57 -15.70 -1.49
C LEU A 145 -17.07 -15.88 -1.77
N PRO A 146 -17.96 -15.25 -0.98
CA PRO A 146 -19.41 -15.25 -1.18
C PRO A 146 -19.91 -14.79 -2.56
N GLY A 147 -21.13 -15.20 -2.90
CA GLY A 147 -21.83 -14.90 -4.17
C GLY A 147 -21.92 -13.42 -4.54
N TRP A 148 -21.89 -12.57 -3.53
CA TRP A 148 -22.12 -11.14 -3.67
C TRP A 148 -20.81 -10.33 -3.84
N VAL A 149 -19.65 -10.89 -3.48
CA VAL A 149 -18.37 -10.16 -3.53
C VAL A 149 -17.93 -10.03 -4.99
N GLY A 150 -17.90 -8.80 -5.51
CA GLY A 150 -17.55 -8.54 -6.90
C GLY A 150 -18.63 -8.95 -7.92
N SER A 151 -19.84 -9.28 -7.47
CA SER A 151 -20.96 -9.58 -8.38
C SER A 151 -21.65 -8.31 -8.87
N SER A 152 -21.79 -8.18 -10.19
CA SER A 152 -22.56 -7.10 -10.84
C SER A 152 -24.05 -7.11 -10.49
N THR A 153 -24.63 -8.25 -10.10
CA THR A 153 -26.05 -8.32 -9.72
C THR A 153 -26.25 -7.89 -8.27
N ALA A 154 -25.34 -8.27 -7.37
CA ALA A 154 -25.42 -7.89 -5.96
C ALA A 154 -24.95 -6.45 -5.71
N LEU A 155 -23.89 -6.02 -6.41
CA LEU A 155 -23.20 -4.75 -6.22
C LEU A 155 -23.02 -3.99 -7.54
N PRO A 156 -24.11 -3.59 -8.22
CA PRO A 156 -24.05 -2.97 -9.55
C PRO A 156 -23.37 -1.59 -9.58
N LYS A 157 -23.26 -0.90 -8.44
CA LYS A 157 -22.66 0.44 -8.32
C LYS A 157 -21.20 0.43 -7.85
N LEU A 158 -20.61 -0.76 -7.69
CA LEU A 158 -19.27 -0.92 -7.14
C LEU A 158 -18.20 -0.47 -8.13
N THR A 159 -17.53 0.64 -7.80
CA THR A 159 -16.43 1.23 -8.54
C THR A 159 -15.06 0.84 -7.98
N SER A 160 -14.99 0.37 -6.73
CA SER A 160 -13.74 -0.05 -6.09
C SER A 160 -13.90 -1.33 -5.29
N LEU A 161 -13.09 -2.34 -5.62
CA LEU A 161 -12.98 -3.59 -4.87
C LEU A 161 -11.53 -3.78 -4.41
N SER A 162 -11.33 -3.86 -3.10
CA SER A 162 -10.03 -4.19 -2.51
C SER A 162 -10.15 -5.44 -1.65
N LEU A 163 -9.36 -6.44 -1.99
CA LEU A 163 -9.26 -7.70 -1.25
C LEU A 163 -7.79 -7.85 -0.87
N ASP A 164 -7.50 -8.09 0.42
CA ASP A 164 -6.12 -8.15 0.91
C ASP A 164 -6.00 -9.16 2.06
N ASP A 165 -4.84 -9.81 2.12
CA ASP A 165 -4.45 -10.77 3.15
C ASP A 165 -5.49 -11.88 3.38
N MET A 166 -5.71 -12.70 2.34
CA MET A 166 -6.66 -13.82 2.41
C MET A 166 -5.91 -15.14 2.18
N PRO A 167 -5.31 -15.71 3.24
CA PRO A 167 -4.34 -16.79 3.11
C PRO A 167 -4.93 -18.10 2.57
N ASN A 168 -6.22 -18.33 2.84
CA ASN A 168 -6.90 -19.60 2.53
C ASN A 168 -7.79 -19.53 1.29
N VAL A 169 -7.99 -18.35 0.68
CA VAL A 169 -8.93 -18.19 -0.43
C VAL A 169 -8.38 -18.84 -1.69
N GLU A 170 -9.14 -19.80 -2.23
CA GLU A 170 -8.79 -20.57 -3.43
C GLU A 170 -9.60 -20.15 -4.67
N GLY A 171 -10.75 -19.51 -4.48
CA GLY A 171 -11.62 -19.17 -5.60
C GLY A 171 -12.78 -18.24 -5.28
N TRP A 172 -13.40 -17.79 -6.37
CA TRP A 172 -14.67 -17.08 -6.34
C TRP A 172 -15.82 -18.08 -6.33
N SER A 173 -16.93 -17.73 -5.69
CA SER A 173 -18.17 -18.46 -5.93
C SER A 173 -18.61 -18.35 -7.39
N SER A 174 -19.37 -19.33 -7.88
CA SER A 174 -19.82 -19.44 -9.28
C SER A 174 -20.62 -18.23 -9.80
N ASN A 175 -21.14 -17.39 -8.91
CA ASN A 175 -21.93 -16.20 -9.25
C ASN A 175 -21.07 -14.93 -9.48
N CYS A 176 -19.76 -14.98 -9.22
CA CYS A 176 -18.84 -13.82 -9.30
C CYS A 176 -18.18 -13.63 -10.69
N LEU A 177 -18.62 -14.35 -11.72
CA LEU A 177 -17.99 -14.31 -13.05
C LEU A 177 -18.25 -13.01 -13.84
N LEU A 178 -19.03 -12.08 -13.29
CA LEU A 178 -19.40 -10.82 -13.94
C LEU A 178 -19.10 -9.65 -13.00
N LEU A 179 -17.85 -9.17 -13.02
CA LEU A 179 -17.47 -7.92 -12.36
C LEU A 179 -18.34 -6.75 -12.90
N PRO A 180 -18.72 -5.77 -12.07
CA PRO A 180 -19.47 -4.59 -12.51
C PRO A 180 -18.72 -3.84 -13.63
N SER A 181 -19.43 -3.43 -14.67
CA SER A 181 -18.86 -2.67 -15.79
C SER A 181 -18.40 -1.25 -15.40
N CYS A 182 -18.81 -0.77 -14.23
CA CYS A 182 -18.40 0.51 -13.65
C CYS A 182 -17.15 0.38 -12.75
N LEU A 183 -16.58 -0.82 -12.58
CA LEU A 183 -15.45 -1.06 -11.71
C LEU A 183 -14.19 -0.36 -12.23
N GLN A 184 -13.62 0.53 -11.43
CA GLN A 184 -12.45 1.33 -11.76
C GLN A 184 -11.19 0.87 -11.01
N VAL A 185 -11.37 0.36 -9.80
CA VAL A 185 -10.27 -0.09 -8.93
C VAL A 185 -10.48 -1.56 -8.57
N LEU A 186 -9.49 -2.38 -8.85
CA LEU A 186 -9.44 -3.78 -8.42
C LEU A 186 -8.06 -4.08 -7.82
N ASP A 187 -7.98 -4.07 -6.50
CA ASP A 187 -6.75 -4.38 -5.78
C ASP A 187 -6.89 -5.76 -5.12
N ILE A 188 -6.09 -6.73 -5.53
CA ILE A 188 -6.06 -8.09 -4.96
C ILE A 188 -4.63 -8.40 -4.55
N ASN A 189 -4.34 -8.37 -3.24
CA ASN A 189 -2.99 -8.51 -2.68
C ASN A 189 -2.91 -9.67 -1.67
N LYS A 190 -1.78 -10.39 -1.60
CA LYS A 190 -1.58 -11.53 -0.68
C LYS A 190 -2.65 -12.62 -0.80
N PHE A 191 -2.83 -13.12 -2.03
CA PHE A 191 -3.68 -14.27 -2.35
C PHE A 191 -2.82 -15.37 -2.97
N PRO A 192 -2.55 -16.49 -2.28
CA PRO A 192 -1.66 -17.50 -2.84
C PRO A 192 -2.28 -18.27 -4.02
N LYS A 193 -3.62 -18.34 -4.10
CA LYS A 193 -4.33 -19.23 -5.03
C LYS A 193 -5.41 -18.55 -5.88
N LEU A 194 -5.87 -17.36 -5.50
CA LEU A 194 -6.99 -16.70 -6.17
C LEU A 194 -6.56 -16.13 -7.53
N LYS A 195 -7.22 -16.60 -8.58
CA LYS A 195 -7.15 -16.00 -9.92
C LYS A 195 -8.15 -14.87 -10.03
N ILE A 196 -7.72 -13.75 -10.61
CA ILE A 196 -8.59 -12.62 -10.93
C ILE A 196 -9.66 -13.06 -11.94
N PRO A 197 -10.93 -12.64 -11.77
CA PRO A 197 -11.98 -12.93 -12.74
C PRO A 197 -11.62 -12.32 -14.09
N THR A 198 -11.74 -13.12 -15.14
CA THR A 198 -11.62 -12.64 -16.52
C THR A 198 -12.95 -12.90 -17.25
N PRO A 199 -13.38 -11.99 -18.15
CA PRO A 199 -12.70 -10.77 -18.57
C PRO A 199 -12.77 -9.63 -17.55
N LEU A 200 -11.75 -8.76 -17.57
CA LEU A 200 -11.71 -7.53 -16.77
C LEU A 200 -12.49 -6.40 -17.48
N PRO A 201 -13.28 -5.59 -16.75
CA PRO A 201 -13.92 -4.39 -17.30
C PRO A 201 -12.89 -3.38 -17.85
N SER A 202 -13.16 -2.79 -19.01
CA SER A 202 -12.30 -1.77 -19.63
C SER A 202 -12.27 -0.42 -18.87
N SER A 203 -13.18 -0.24 -17.91
CA SER A 203 -13.25 0.91 -17.00
C SER A 203 -12.14 0.92 -15.95
N ILE A 204 -11.40 -0.18 -15.79
CA ILE A 204 -10.34 -0.29 -14.77
C ILE A 204 -9.23 0.72 -15.06
N THR A 205 -8.95 1.56 -14.06
CA THR A 205 -7.88 2.57 -14.05
C THR A 205 -6.79 2.24 -13.03
N ARG A 206 -7.09 1.37 -12.06
CA ARG A 206 -6.14 0.84 -11.08
C ARG A 206 -6.34 -0.65 -10.89
N LEU A 207 -5.26 -1.40 -11.02
CA LEU A 207 -5.25 -2.86 -10.88
C LEU A 207 -4.05 -3.30 -10.07
N SER A 208 -4.23 -4.21 -9.12
CA SER A 208 -3.13 -4.99 -8.55
C SER A 208 -3.32 -6.46 -8.87
N VAL A 209 -2.27 -7.09 -9.41
CA VAL A 209 -2.23 -8.51 -9.74
C VAL A 209 -1.17 -9.20 -8.89
N GLY A 210 -1.57 -10.29 -8.24
CA GLY A 210 -0.76 -11.00 -7.26
C GLY A 210 -0.43 -12.44 -7.65
N LYS A 211 0.23 -13.15 -6.75
CA LYS A 211 0.40 -14.62 -6.78
C LYS A 211 -0.87 -15.36 -7.22
N GLY A 212 -0.69 -16.47 -7.93
CA GLY A 212 -1.80 -17.29 -8.46
C GLY A 212 -2.38 -16.78 -9.79
N ASN A 213 -2.13 -15.54 -10.18
CA ASN A 213 -2.50 -15.01 -11.50
C ASN A 213 -1.51 -15.42 -12.59
N ASP A 214 -1.97 -15.35 -13.85
CA ASP A 214 -1.12 -15.63 -15.01
C ASP A 214 -0.01 -14.57 -15.11
N PRO A 215 1.27 -14.96 -14.94
CA PRO A 215 2.36 -14.01 -14.97
C PRO A 215 2.63 -13.44 -16.36
N SER A 216 2.00 -13.97 -17.42
CA SER A 216 2.05 -13.39 -18.76
C SER A 216 1.23 -12.11 -18.91
N LEU A 217 0.46 -11.70 -17.90
CA LEU A 217 -0.32 -10.44 -17.85
C LEU A 217 -1.27 -10.22 -19.04
N LYS A 218 -1.66 -11.25 -19.81
CA LYS A 218 -2.59 -11.12 -20.94
C LYS A 218 -3.93 -10.48 -20.56
N SER A 219 -4.36 -10.60 -19.31
CA SER A 219 -5.59 -9.98 -18.81
C SER A 219 -5.56 -8.45 -18.82
N VAL A 220 -4.37 -7.84 -18.75
CA VAL A 220 -4.23 -6.36 -18.69
C VAL A 220 -4.03 -5.72 -20.06
N GLU A 221 -3.76 -6.51 -21.10
CA GLU A 221 -3.41 -6.04 -22.44
C GLU A 221 -4.45 -5.07 -23.05
N LYS A 222 -5.73 -5.24 -22.70
CA LYS A 222 -6.86 -4.44 -23.21
C LYS A 222 -7.22 -3.25 -22.33
N LEU A 223 -6.51 -3.02 -21.22
CA LEU A 223 -6.81 -1.97 -20.25
C LEU A 223 -6.09 -0.65 -20.62
N HIS A 224 -6.47 -0.05 -21.74
CA HIS A 224 -5.78 1.15 -22.26
C HIS A 224 -5.85 2.38 -21.34
N ASN A 225 -6.85 2.45 -20.47
CA ASN A 225 -7.02 3.53 -19.49
C ASN A 225 -6.36 3.22 -18.13
N LEU A 226 -5.61 2.11 -18.03
CA LEU A 226 -4.95 1.74 -16.79
C LEU A 226 -3.88 2.77 -16.45
N SER A 227 -4.08 3.47 -15.33
CA SER A 227 -3.18 4.51 -14.83
C SER A 227 -2.25 3.99 -13.74
N ARG A 228 -2.63 2.92 -13.04
CA ARG A 228 -1.84 2.32 -11.96
C ARG A 228 -1.88 0.81 -12.03
N LEU A 229 -0.70 0.18 -12.01
CA LEU A 229 -0.55 -1.27 -12.03
C LEU A 229 0.34 -1.69 -10.87
N GLY A 230 -0.17 -2.57 -10.01
CA GLY A 230 0.60 -3.30 -9.01
C GLY A 230 0.84 -4.73 -9.47
N ILE A 231 2.07 -5.21 -9.33
CA ILE A 231 2.48 -6.59 -9.57
C ILE A 231 3.12 -7.09 -8.29
N THR A 232 2.52 -8.10 -7.67
CA THR A 232 2.94 -8.59 -6.35
C THR A 232 3.19 -10.10 -6.40
N GLU A 233 4.26 -10.59 -5.78
CA GLU A 233 4.52 -12.02 -5.61
C GLU A 233 4.58 -12.84 -6.92
N PHE A 234 5.07 -12.25 -8.01
CA PHE A 234 5.33 -12.96 -9.26
C PHE A 234 6.67 -13.72 -9.17
N ASN A 235 6.68 -14.76 -8.34
CA ASN A 235 7.89 -15.51 -7.96
C ASN A 235 8.30 -16.60 -8.97
N GLU A 236 7.72 -16.63 -10.16
CA GLU A 236 8.07 -17.59 -11.22
C GLU A 236 8.74 -16.93 -12.43
N VAL A 237 8.76 -15.60 -12.51
CA VAL A 237 9.30 -14.88 -13.67
C VAL A 237 10.65 -14.24 -13.37
N GLU A 238 11.58 -14.37 -14.31
CA GLU A 238 12.86 -13.66 -14.26
C GLU A 238 12.76 -12.24 -14.83
N THR A 239 11.77 -11.98 -15.68
CA THR A 239 11.44 -10.69 -16.28
C THR A 239 9.93 -10.53 -16.40
N LEU A 240 9.41 -9.31 -16.27
CA LEU A 240 7.99 -9.05 -16.53
C LEU A 240 7.70 -9.08 -18.04
N PRO A 241 6.50 -9.51 -18.47
CA PRO A 241 6.17 -9.64 -19.88
C PRO A 241 6.04 -8.27 -20.55
N GLU A 242 6.77 -8.04 -21.63
CA GLU A 242 6.85 -6.71 -22.26
C GLU A 242 5.62 -6.40 -23.12
N ALA A 243 5.11 -7.37 -23.89
CA ALA A 243 4.02 -7.14 -24.85
C ALA A 243 2.69 -6.64 -24.21
N PRO A 244 2.16 -7.23 -23.11
CA PRO A 244 0.97 -6.71 -22.45
C PRO A 244 1.18 -5.32 -21.84
N LEU A 245 2.40 -5.07 -21.32
CA LEU A 245 2.79 -3.81 -20.71
C LEU A 245 2.85 -2.69 -21.76
N ARG A 246 3.38 -2.97 -22.97
CA ARG A 246 3.50 -2.01 -24.07
C ARG A 246 2.19 -1.30 -24.45
N ASN A 247 1.05 -1.96 -24.24
CA ASN A 247 -0.28 -1.44 -24.58
C ASN A 247 -0.89 -0.51 -23.51
N LEU A 248 -0.24 -0.37 -22.36
CA LEU A 248 -0.71 0.44 -21.22
C LEU A 248 -0.26 1.90 -21.36
N THR A 249 -0.74 2.57 -22.41
CA THR A 249 -0.27 3.92 -22.79
C THR A 249 -0.58 5.01 -21.75
N CYS A 250 -1.57 4.81 -20.88
CA CYS A 250 -1.93 5.75 -19.82
C CYS A 250 -1.25 5.47 -18.46
N LEU A 251 -0.34 4.50 -18.38
CA LEU A 251 0.22 4.07 -17.09
C LEU A 251 1.12 5.13 -16.46
N GLN A 252 0.75 5.60 -15.27
CA GLN A 252 1.48 6.62 -14.51
C GLN A 252 2.21 6.05 -13.29
N GLU A 253 1.69 4.98 -12.68
CA GLU A 253 2.27 4.35 -11.50
C GLU A 253 2.45 2.84 -11.71
N LEU A 254 3.68 2.36 -11.56
CA LEU A 254 4.01 0.93 -11.56
C LEU A 254 4.59 0.55 -10.19
N LEU A 255 3.94 -0.41 -9.54
CA LEU A 255 4.35 -0.97 -8.26
C LEU A 255 4.76 -2.42 -8.48
N ILE A 256 5.97 -2.80 -8.08
CA ILE A 256 6.46 -4.18 -8.12
C ILE A 256 6.84 -4.56 -6.68
N ASN A 257 6.24 -5.61 -6.15
CA ASN A 257 6.42 -6.01 -4.76
C ASN A 257 6.63 -7.53 -4.60
N ASP A 258 7.55 -7.94 -3.74
CA ASP A 258 7.77 -9.34 -3.36
C ASP A 258 8.00 -10.28 -4.58
N CYS A 259 8.64 -9.81 -5.65
CA CYS A 259 8.94 -10.61 -6.86
C CYS A 259 10.38 -11.15 -6.81
N ASP A 260 10.62 -12.22 -6.07
CA ASP A 260 11.96 -12.68 -5.69
C ASP A 260 12.78 -13.30 -6.82
N LYS A 261 12.15 -13.86 -7.86
CA LYS A 261 12.88 -14.38 -9.03
C LYS A 261 13.14 -13.31 -10.10
N LEU A 262 12.56 -12.12 -9.98
CA LEU A 262 12.73 -11.04 -10.95
C LEU A 262 14.18 -10.56 -10.94
N ARG A 263 14.91 -10.79 -12.05
CA ARG A 263 16.35 -10.48 -12.15
C ARG A 263 16.62 -9.10 -12.73
N ARG A 264 15.74 -8.63 -13.62
CA ARG A 264 15.83 -7.36 -14.33
C ARG A 264 14.44 -6.82 -14.65
N LEU A 265 14.35 -5.51 -14.88
CA LEU A 265 13.16 -4.87 -15.40
C LEU A 265 13.05 -5.08 -16.93
N PRO A 266 11.84 -5.00 -17.51
CA PRO A 266 11.64 -4.98 -18.96
C PRO A 266 12.47 -3.91 -19.66
N THR A 267 12.98 -4.22 -20.85
CA THR A 267 13.87 -3.35 -21.63
C THR A 267 13.15 -2.63 -22.76
N GLU A 268 12.14 -3.25 -23.38
CA GLU A 268 11.38 -2.66 -24.50
C GLU A 268 10.20 -1.77 -24.04
N LEU A 269 10.39 -1.01 -22.95
CA LEU A 269 9.39 -0.09 -22.41
C LEU A 269 9.32 1.25 -23.18
N GLU A 270 9.56 1.25 -24.49
CA GLU A 270 9.63 2.46 -25.34
C GLU A 270 8.37 3.35 -25.23
N ASN A 271 7.22 2.76 -24.87
CA ASN A 271 5.94 3.46 -24.70
C ASN A 271 5.66 3.99 -23.29
N PHE A 272 6.55 3.78 -22.31
CA PHE A 272 6.33 4.14 -20.91
C PHE A 272 6.82 5.56 -20.54
N SER A 273 6.83 6.47 -21.51
CA SER A 273 7.09 7.89 -21.27
C SER A 273 6.04 8.54 -20.36
N THR A 274 4.95 7.85 -20.02
CA THR A 274 3.89 8.34 -19.12
C THR A 274 4.10 7.97 -17.65
N ILE A 275 4.98 7.01 -17.33
CA ILE A 275 5.25 6.62 -15.94
C ILE A 275 5.87 7.80 -15.20
N ARG A 276 5.25 8.15 -14.08
CA ARG A 276 5.72 9.17 -13.14
C ARG A 276 6.24 8.55 -11.85
N ASN A 277 5.71 7.40 -11.45
CA ASN A 277 6.04 6.76 -10.19
C ASN A 277 6.40 5.29 -10.42
N LEU A 278 7.63 4.91 -10.09
CA LEU A 278 8.08 3.52 -10.09
C LEU A 278 8.50 3.15 -8.68
N LYS A 279 7.83 2.15 -8.09
CA LYS A 279 8.17 1.66 -6.75
C LYS A 279 8.42 0.17 -6.78
N ILE A 280 9.59 -0.24 -6.32
CA ILE A 280 10.05 -1.63 -6.28
C ILE A 280 10.35 -1.99 -4.83
N TRP A 281 9.71 -3.04 -4.33
CA TRP A 281 9.80 -3.48 -2.95
C TRP A 281 10.12 -4.97 -2.89
N ARG A 282 11.05 -5.35 -2.03
CA ARG A 282 11.32 -6.76 -1.67
C ARG A 282 11.50 -7.68 -2.89
N CYS A 283 12.20 -7.22 -3.92
CA CYS A 283 12.53 -8.06 -5.07
C CYS A 283 13.92 -8.65 -4.87
N GLY A 284 14.02 -9.78 -4.16
CA GLY A 284 15.30 -10.33 -3.69
C GLY A 284 16.29 -10.68 -4.80
N GLY A 285 15.81 -11.14 -5.96
CA GLY A 285 16.62 -11.53 -7.11
C GLY A 285 17.00 -10.39 -8.07
N LEU A 286 16.51 -9.17 -7.85
CA LEU A 286 16.75 -8.04 -8.75
C LEU A 286 18.21 -7.60 -8.62
N LYS A 287 19.01 -7.81 -9.67
CA LYS A 287 20.47 -7.54 -9.63
C LYS A 287 20.85 -6.17 -10.14
N SER A 288 20.14 -5.70 -11.16
CA SER A 288 20.42 -4.44 -11.83
C SER A 288 19.16 -3.88 -12.50
N MET A 289 19.12 -2.56 -12.66
CA MET A 289 18.04 -1.84 -13.34
C MET A 289 18.51 -1.06 -14.57
N THR A 290 19.76 -1.26 -15.02
CA THR A 290 20.43 -0.40 -16.01
C THR A 290 19.67 -0.27 -17.33
N GLU A 291 19.07 -1.32 -17.88
CA GLU A 291 18.41 -1.22 -19.19
C GLU A 291 16.95 -0.75 -19.09
N GLY A 292 16.25 -1.07 -17.99
CA GLY A 292 14.81 -0.81 -17.86
C GLY A 292 14.40 0.63 -17.53
N LEU A 293 15.36 1.49 -17.19
CA LEU A 293 15.08 2.89 -16.86
C LEU A 293 15.22 3.86 -18.04
N GLN A 294 15.88 3.45 -19.14
CA GLN A 294 16.30 4.35 -20.22
C GLN A 294 15.13 5.15 -20.83
N ASN A 295 13.94 4.56 -20.89
CA ASN A 295 12.76 5.14 -21.54
C ASN A 295 11.82 5.88 -20.58
N LEU A 296 12.11 5.93 -19.27
CA LEU A 296 11.23 6.52 -18.26
C LEU A 296 11.46 8.03 -18.08
N THR A 297 11.43 8.78 -19.17
CA THR A 297 11.81 10.22 -19.19
C THR A 297 10.90 11.14 -18.37
N SER A 298 9.65 10.74 -18.11
CA SER A 298 8.72 11.49 -17.23
C SER A 298 8.73 11.03 -15.77
N LEU A 299 9.62 10.10 -15.39
CA LEU A 299 9.67 9.56 -14.04
C LEU A 299 9.97 10.68 -13.05
N SER A 300 9.08 10.88 -12.10
CA SER A 300 9.19 11.89 -11.04
C SER A 300 9.56 11.29 -9.69
N GLU A 301 9.13 10.06 -9.39
CA GLU A 301 9.48 9.34 -8.18
C GLU A 301 9.99 7.93 -8.51
N LEU A 302 11.20 7.61 -8.02
CA LEU A 302 11.77 6.27 -8.00
C LEU A 302 11.99 5.85 -6.56
N MET A 303 11.42 4.72 -6.18
CA MET A 303 11.59 4.12 -4.86
C MET A 303 12.02 2.67 -5.01
N VAL A 304 13.14 2.31 -4.38
CA VAL A 304 13.64 0.93 -4.34
C VAL A 304 13.89 0.56 -2.88
N CYS A 305 13.19 -0.46 -2.40
CA CYS A 305 13.18 -0.86 -1.01
C CYS A 305 13.44 -2.37 -0.87
N ASN A 306 14.33 -2.75 0.04
CA ASN A 306 14.58 -4.14 0.46
C ASN A 306 14.95 -5.11 -0.69
N CYS A 307 15.63 -4.64 -1.74
CA CYS A 307 16.11 -5.51 -2.83
C CYS A 307 17.52 -6.03 -2.49
N GLN A 308 17.60 -7.30 -2.07
CA GLN A 308 18.80 -7.84 -1.42
C GLN A 308 19.98 -8.05 -2.38
N SER A 309 19.73 -8.48 -3.62
CA SER A 309 20.80 -8.73 -4.62
C SER A 309 21.10 -7.51 -5.52
N LEU A 310 20.50 -6.36 -5.24
CA LEU A 310 20.61 -5.19 -6.11
C LEU A 310 21.97 -4.54 -5.95
N LYS A 311 22.82 -4.64 -6.98
CA LYS A 311 24.20 -4.12 -6.96
C LYS A 311 24.32 -2.74 -7.54
N SER A 312 23.59 -2.46 -8.61
CA SER A 312 23.62 -1.17 -9.31
C SER A 312 22.23 -0.75 -9.77
N LEU A 313 21.93 0.54 -9.69
CA LEU A 313 20.72 1.11 -10.28
C LEU A 313 20.92 1.34 -11.78
N SER A 314 22.13 1.75 -12.19
CA SER A 314 22.46 2.11 -13.56
C SER A 314 23.94 2.44 -13.68
N GLU A 315 24.60 1.97 -14.74
CA GLU A 315 25.90 2.48 -15.17
C GLU A 315 25.78 3.67 -16.15
N SER A 316 24.62 3.90 -16.79
CA SER A 316 24.43 4.98 -17.78
C SER A 316 22.97 5.40 -18.08
N SER A 317 21.95 4.68 -17.62
CA SER A 317 20.54 4.95 -17.96
C SER A 317 19.84 6.03 -17.15
N LEU A 318 20.38 6.39 -15.99
CA LEU A 318 19.85 7.52 -15.20
C LEU A 318 20.00 8.86 -15.93
N GLN A 319 20.87 8.94 -16.95
CA GLN A 319 21.04 10.15 -17.78
C GLN A 319 19.73 10.63 -18.41
N HIS A 320 18.76 9.73 -18.61
CA HIS A 320 17.46 10.04 -19.20
C HIS A 320 16.41 10.50 -18.19
N LEU A 321 16.64 10.30 -16.89
CA LEU A 321 15.68 10.61 -15.82
C LEU A 321 15.74 12.07 -15.37
N THR A 322 15.77 12.99 -16.33
CA THR A 322 15.90 14.44 -16.07
C THR A 322 14.69 15.06 -15.37
N ALA A 323 13.55 14.38 -15.35
CA ALA A 323 12.34 14.78 -14.63
C ALA A 323 12.27 14.26 -13.17
N LEU A 324 13.22 13.43 -12.74
CA LEU A 324 13.19 12.79 -11.43
C LEU A 324 13.29 13.82 -10.31
N GLN A 325 12.32 13.83 -9.40
CA GLN A 325 12.22 14.75 -8.26
C GLN A 325 12.51 14.05 -6.95
N THR A 326 12.14 12.77 -6.83
CA THR A 326 12.28 11.99 -5.60
C THR A 326 12.99 10.68 -5.89
N LEU A 327 14.09 10.41 -5.19
CA LEU A 327 14.80 9.13 -5.22
C LEU A 327 14.92 8.57 -3.81
N LYS A 328 14.40 7.37 -3.59
CA LYS A 328 14.40 6.70 -2.28
C LYS A 328 15.00 5.30 -2.42
N LEU A 329 16.07 5.04 -1.67
CA LEU A 329 16.84 3.80 -1.72
C LEU A 329 16.99 3.24 -0.31
N TRP A 330 16.19 2.23 0.03
CA TRP A 330 16.09 1.72 1.39
C TRP A 330 16.45 0.22 1.46
N GLY A 331 17.26 -0.20 2.43
CA GLY A 331 17.48 -1.61 2.75
C GLY A 331 18.03 -2.47 1.61
N CYS A 332 18.91 -1.91 0.77
CA CYS A 332 19.55 -2.62 -0.34
C CYS A 332 21.05 -2.88 0.01
N PRO A 333 21.39 -4.01 0.65
CA PRO A 333 22.72 -4.22 1.25
C PRO A 333 23.87 -4.43 0.26
N GLU A 334 23.58 -4.88 -0.96
CA GLU A 334 24.60 -5.04 -2.02
C GLU A 334 24.75 -3.79 -2.90
N LEU A 335 23.93 -2.75 -2.69
CA LEU A 335 23.88 -1.60 -3.59
C LEU A 335 25.14 -0.74 -3.49
N GLU A 336 25.95 -0.74 -4.55
CA GLU A 336 27.12 0.11 -4.71
C GLU A 336 26.67 1.49 -5.22
N ILE A 337 26.23 2.34 -4.30
CA ILE A 337 25.73 3.68 -4.63
C ILE A 337 26.76 4.58 -5.34
N MET A 338 28.06 4.31 -5.17
CA MET A 338 29.13 5.03 -5.87
C MET A 338 29.15 4.78 -7.38
N SER A 339 28.46 3.74 -7.86
CA SER A 339 28.29 3.48 -9.29
C SER A 339 27.15 4.28 -9.93
N VAL A 340 26.35 4.98 -9.12
CA VAL A 340 25.15 5.68 -9.57
C VAL A 340 25.53 7.07 -10.07
N ASP A 341 25.25 7.35 -11.33
CA ASP A 341 25.50 8.67 -11.90
C ASP A 341 24.39 9.67 -11.54
N PHE A 342 24.66 10.52 -10.55
CA PHE A 342 23.73 11.58 -10.10
C PHE A 342 23.81 12.86 -10.94
N GLN A 343 24.84 13.05 -11.77
CA GLN A 343 25.11 14.35 -12.40
C GLN A 343 23.98 14.81 -13.34
N HIS A 344 23.24 13.85 -13.87
CA HIS A 344 22.13 14.09 -14.80
C HIS A 344 20.76 14.26 -14.11
N LEU A 345 20.67 14.02 -12.81
CA LEU A 345 19.42 14.13 -12.03
C LEU A 345 19.13 15.59 -11.63
N ILE A 346 19.17 16.49 -12.60
CA ILE A 346 19.11 17.95 -12.41
C ILE A 346 17.82 18.47 -11.78
N SER A 347 16.74 17.68 -11.80
CA SER A 347 15.45 18.03 -11.19
C SER A 347 15.25 17.46 -9.79
N LEU A 348 16.21 16.68 -9.28
CA LEU A 348 16.07 15.96 -8.02
C LEU A 348 15.97 16.95 -6.85
N ARG A 349 14.96 16.76 -6.02
CA ARG A 349 14.62 17.59 -4.86
C ARG A 349 14.76 16.81 -3.56
N ASP A 350 14.36 15.55 -3.56
CA ASP A 350 14.34 14.70 -2.37
C ASP A 350 15.16 13.43 -2.60
N LEU A 351 16.23 13.26 -1.84
CA LEU A 351 17.06 12.06 -1.84
C LEU A 351 16.99 11.39 -0.46
N GLU A 352 16.52 10.15 -0.40
CA GLU A 352 16.51 9.35 0.82
C GLU A 352 17.36 8.09 0.68
N LEU A 353 18.35 7.92 1.55
CA LEU A 353 19.26 6.79 1.61
C LEU A 353 19.13 6.13 2.98
N ARG A 354 18.58 4.92 3.04
CA ARG A 354 18.31 4.27 4.34
C ARG A 354 18.80 2.83 4.38
N TRP A 355 19.39 2.39 5.49
CA TRP A 355 19.87 1.01 5.64
C TRP A 355 20.76 0.56 4.45
N LEU A 356 21.72 1.41 4.06
CA LEU A 356 22.69 1.12 2.99
C LEU A 356 24.08 0.87 3.57
N PRO A 357 24.44 -0.39 3.92
CA PRO A 357 25.72 -0.71 4.54
C PRO A 357 26.94 -0.44 3.65
N GLN A 358 26.81 -0.39 2.31
CA GLN A 358 27.93 -0.06 1.42
C GLN A 358 28.21 1.45 1.30
N LEU A 359 27.32 2.30 1.83
CA LEU A 359 27.47 3.75 1.78
C LEU A 359 28.57 4.20 2.76
N THR A 360 29.79 4.41 2.27
CA THR A 360 30.96 4.86 3.06
C THR A 360 31.19 6.38 2.97
N SER A 361 30.85 6.96 1.83
CA SER A 361 30.80 8.39 1.52
C SER A 361 29.64 8.65 0.56
N LEU A 362 29.24 9.91 0.40
CA LEU A 362 28.30 10.29 -0.65
C LEU A 362 29.02 10.38 -2.00
N PRO A 363 28.36 10.00 -3.12
CA PRO A 363 28.85 10.24 -4.47
C PRO A 363 29.14 11.72 -4.73
N GLU A 364 30.31 12.03 -5.30
CA GLU A 364 30.73 13.41 -5.59
C GLU A 364 29.82 14.06 -6.64
N GLU A 365 29.20 13.26 -7.51
CA GLU A 365 28.30 13.69 -8.59
C GLU A 365 27.06 14.43 -8.05
N ILE A 366 26.66 14.18 -6.79
CA ILE A 366 25.55 14.85 -6.12
C ILE A 366 25.78 16.36 -5.99
N GLN A 367 27.04 16.83 -6.01
CA GLN A 367 27.35 18.27 -5.99
C GLN A 367 26.73 19.05 -7.15
N HIS A 368 26.43 18.38 -8.28
CA HIS A 368 25.82 18.97 -9.46
C HIS A 368 24.27 19.03 -9.38
N VAL A 369 23.68 18.45 -8.33
CA VAL A 369 22.23 18.40 -8.12
C VAL A 369 21.76 19.66 -7.39
N HIS A 370 21.82 20.80 -8.08
CA HIS A 370 21.58 22.12 -7.49
C HIS A 370 20.14 22.38 -7.01
N ARG A 371 19.19 21.50 -7.36
CA ARG A 371 17.78 21.58 -6.93
C ARG A 371 17.46 20.75 -5.70
N LEU A 372 18.45 20.04 -5.13
CA LEU A 372 18.25 19.19 -3.97
C LEU A 372 17.79 20.03 -2.77
N GLN A 373 16.60 19.73 -2.24
CA GLN A 373 15.96 20.40 -1.11
C GLN A 373 16.08 19.61 0.18
N THR A 374 15.94 18.28 0.07
CA THR A 374 15.96 17.34 1.18
C THR A 374 16.98 16.24 0.92
N LEU A 375 17.92 16.07 1.84
CA LEU A 375 18.78 14.89 1.93
C LEU A 375 18.51 14.18 3.25
N ASP A 376 18.05 12.93 3.19
CA ASP A 376 17.72 12.12 4.37
C ASP A 376 18.51 10.80 4.35
N ILE A 377 19.50 10.71 5.23
CA ILE A 377 20.37 9.54 5.38
C ILE A 377 20.07 8.92 6.73
N ARG A 378 19.62 7.65 6.75
CA ARG A 378 19.30 6.94 7.99
C ARG A 378 19.91 5.57 8.07
N ASP A 379 20.41 5.21 9.24
CA ASP A 379 20.86 3.86 9.53
C ASP A 379 21.90 3.35 8.50
N CYS A 380 22.76 4.26 8.02
CA CYS A 380 23.90 3.97 7.14
C CYS A 380 25.17 3.92 7.99
N GLU A 381 25.38 2.79 8.65
CA GLU A 381 26.39 2.63 9.72
C GLU A 381 27.84 2.85 9.27
N ASN A 382 28.14 2.64 7.98
CA ASN A 382 29.48 2.78 7.43
C ASN A 382 29.78 4.18 6.87
N LEU A 383 28.81 5.10 6.84
CA LEU A 383 29.01 6.47 6.38
C LEU A 383 29.78 7.26 7.44
N ARG A 384 31.06 7.55 7.19
CA ARG A 384 31.92 8.22 8.18
C ARG A 384 32.13 9.70 7.94
N LYS A 385 31.92 10.16 6.70
CA LYS A 385 32.15 11.54 6.31
C LYS A 385 31.05 12.03 5.39
N LEU A 386 30.63 13.26 5.61
CA LEU A 386 29.87 14.03 4.65
C LEU A 386 30.84 14.97 3.90
N PRO A 387 30.65 15.20 2.60
CA PRO A 387 31.45 16.14 1.84
C PRO A 387 31.10 17.59 2.15
N ASP A 388 32.06 18.51 1.95
CA ASP A 388 31.89 19.94 2.26
C ASP A 388 31.01 20.68 1.24
N TRP A 389 30.93 20.18 -0.01
CA TRP A 389 30.04 20.75 -1.04
C TRP A 389 28.56 20.70 -0.67
N LEU A 390 28.15 19.89 0.32
CA LEU A 390 26.77 19.89 0.82
C LEU A 390 26.38 21.25 1.41
N LEU A 391 27.35 22.02 1.90
CA LEU A 391 27.15 23.39 2.39
C LEU A 391 26.99 24.39 1.24
N GLU A 392 27.47 24.04 0.05
CA GLU A 392 27.45 24.88 -1.14
C GLU A 392 26.21 24.62 -2.00
N LEU A 393 25.39 23.61 -1.67
CA LEU A 393 24.14 23.34 -2.38
C LEU A 393 23.11 24.46 -2.14
N PRO A 394 22.73 25.22 -3.18
CA PRO A 394 21.99 26.47 -3.00
C PRO A 394 20.53 26.26 -2.58
N ALA A 395 19.96 25.09 -2.85
CA ALA A 395 18.56 24.77 -2.59
C ALA A 395 18.34 23.89 -1.35
N LEU A 396 19.40 23.45 -0.67
CA LEU A 396 19.28 22.48 0.42
C LEU A 396 18.67 23.16 1.65
N THR A 397 17.51 22.67 2.08
CA THR A 397 16.74 23.23 3.21
C THR A 397 16.60 22.26 4.37
N SER A 398 16.74 20.96 4.11
CA SER A 398 16.59 19.91 5.10
C SER A 398 17.66 18.85 4.92
N LEU A 399 18.46 18.64 5.96
CA LEU A 399 19.41 17.54 6.06
C LEU A 399 19.07 16.68 7.29
N ARG A 400 18.83 15.40 7.09
CA ARG A 400 18.62 14.45 8.18
C ARG A 400 19.69 13.39 8.12
N VAL A 401 20.42 13.21 9.21
CA VAL A 401 21.47 12.20 9.36
C VAL A 401 21.23 11.48 10.68
N LEU A 402 20.49 10.39 10.60
CA LEU A 402 20.02 9.64 11.78
C LEU A 402 20.68 8.27 11.81
N GLN A 403 21.08 7.78 12.99
CA GLN A 403 21.60 6.42 13.16
C GLN A 403 22.78 6.04 12.22
N CYS A 404 23.58 7.02 11.81
CA CYS A 404 24.78 6.79 11.01
C CYS A 404 26.02 6.70 11.92
N HIS A 405 27.22 6.52 11.33
CA HIS A 405 28.45 6.36 12.12
C HIS A 405 28.66 7.53 13.11
N PRO A 406 29.07 7.27 14.37
CA PRO A 406 29.23 8.31 15.39
C PRO A 406 30.17 9.46 15.03
N GLU A 407 31.15 9.22 14.16
CA GLU A 407 32.09 10.26 13.67
C GLU A 407 31.38 11.41 12.94
N LEU A 408 30.20 11.17 12.35
CA LEU A 408 29.42 12.22 11.69
C LEU A 408 28.83 13.23 12.66
N HIS A 409 28.65 12.86 13.93
CA HIS A 409 27.93 13.69 14.89
C HIS A 409 28.62 15.04 15.12
N ARG A 410 29.96 15.03 15.27
CA ARG A 410 30.76 16.26 15.43
C ARG A 410 30.60 17.21 14.24
N ARG A 411 30.58 16.69 13.01
CA ARG A 411 30.42 17.52 11.80
C ARG A 411 29.00 18.05 11.65
N CYS A 412 27.98 17.27 12.03
CA CYS A 412 26.60 17.73 11.97
C CYS A 412 26.33 18.92 12.93
N GLU A 413 27.04 18.98 14.07
CA GLU A 413 26.96 20.14 14.97
C GLU A 413 27.43 21.45 14.30
N ASP A 414 28.46 21.39 13.46
CA ASP A 414 28.91 22.54 12.67
C ASP A 414 27.84 22.98 11.66
N TRP A 415 27.06 22.03 11.15
CA TRP A 415 26.04 22.28 10.11
C TRP A 415 24.75 22.87 10.68
N ASN A 416 24.46 22.62 11.97
CA ASN A 416 23.37 23.28 12.71
C ASN A 416 23.51 24.82 12.74
N ARG A 417 24.70 25.36 12.45
CA ARG A 417 24.97 26.80 12.45
C ARG A 417 24.63 27.48 11.12
N ILE A 418 24.25 26.73 10.09
CA ILE A 418 23.97 27.27 8.76
C ILE A 418 22.57 27.87 8.74
N PRO A 419 22.42 29.17 8.43
CA PRO A 419 21.12 29.79 8.35
C PRO A 419 20.28 29.16 7.24
N ASN A 420 19.02 28.85 7.55
CA ASN A 420 18.03 28.23 6.65
C ASN A 420 18.18 26.73 6.36
N LEU A 421 19.18 26.06 6.93
CA LEU A 421 19.29 24.59 6.87
C LEU A 421 18.72 23.97 8.14
N ARG A 422 17.67 23.15 8.01
CA ARG A 422 17.18 22.31 9.11
C ARG A 422 18.00 21.04 9.15
N VAL A 423 18.79 20.88 10.20
CA VAL A 423 19.60 19.68 10.43
C VAL A 423 18.98 18.87 11.57
N GLU A 424 18.65 17.61 11.31
CA GLU A 424 18.25 16.65 12.34
C GLU A 424 19.31 15.56 12.46
N ASN A 425 19.92 15.44 13.63
CA ASN A 425 20.91 14.41 13.94
C ASN A 425 20.56 13.69 15.25
N HIS A 426 20.21 12.41 15.17
CA HIS A 426 19.94 11.58 16.34
C HIS A 426 20.56 10.20 16.20
N VAL A 427 21.20 9.75 17.28
CA VAL A 427 21.68 8.37 17.46
C VAL A 427 20.92 7.79 18.66
N GLU A 428 19.83 7.07 18.40
CA GLU A 428 19.25 6.16 19.41
C GLU A 428 19.88 4.79 19.21
N PHE A 429 20.61 4.27 20.18
CA PHE A 429 21.04 2.88 20.18
C PHE A 429 19.79 1.97 20.17
N ARG A 430 19.39 1.49 18.99
CA ARG A 430 18.36 0.46 18.86
C ARG A 430 19.04 -0.89 18.92
N ASN A 431 18.70 -1.69 19.93
CA ASN A 431 18.98 -3.12 19.95
C ASN A 431 18.30 -3.74 18.72
N HIS A 432 19.08 -4.01 17.66
CA HIS A 432 18.60 -4.73 16.49
C HIS A 432 18.28 -6.19 16.86
N LYS A 433 17.03 -6.44 17.23
CA LYS A 433 16.32 -7.70 16.96
C LYS A 433 14.99 -7.33 16.33
N LEU A 434 14.80 -7.72 15.08
CA LEU A 434 13.54 -7.94 14.30
C LEU A 434 14.02 -8.21 12.86
N GLN A 435 14.12 -9.48 12.43
CA GLN A 435 13.08 -10.31 11.78
C GLN A 435 12.52 -9.73 10.48
#